data_AF-A0A136L277-F1
#
_entry.id   AF-A0A136L277-F1
#
_cell.length_a   1.000
_cell.length_b   1.000
_cell.length_c   1.000
_cell.angle_alpha   90.00
_cell.angle_beta   90.00
_cell.angle_gamma   90.00
#
_symmetry.space_group_name_H-M   'P 1'
#
loop_
_entity.id
_entity.type
_entity.pdbx_description
1 polymer ?
#
loop_
_entity_poly.entity_id
_entity_poly.type
_entity_poly.pdbx_seq_one_letter_code
_entity_poly.pdbx_strand_id
1 'polypeptide(L)'
;MNAPSQDVTISQTETPTAIIETFTPTFEGCYFVWATYPDSELTDKLDSTVKQLNANASASATLYGEDCVYADGHTTFGVMETNISVVTTVDDLSKHEEFGNWIKDVMQFLIELPREELQGNYGKVEFRFKKNESEILLVTVPIQKYLDEAKDKTGIELFNLFYQAQ
;
A
#
# COMPACT_ATOMS: atom_id res chain seq x y z
N MET A 1 -6.86 0.70 101.39
CA MET A 1 -5.73 1.00 100.48
C MET A 1 -6.30 0.90 99.07
N ASN A 2 -6.57 2.03 98.43
CA ASN A 2 -7.12 2.09 97.06
C ASN A 2 -5.94 2.14 96.08
N ALA A 3 -5.93 1.23 95.10
CA ALA A 3 -5.06 1.32 93.92
C ALA A 3 -5.85 2.00 92.77
N PRO A 4 -5.24 2.90 91.99
CA PRO A 4 -5.95 3.62 90.94
C PRO A 4 -6.11 2.77 89.68
N SER A 5 -7.30 2.78 89.09
CA SER A 5 -7.52 2.37 87.70
C SER A 5 -6.78 3.32 86.77
N GLN A 6 -5.96 2.79 85.87
CA GLN A 6 -5.49 3.53 84.70
C GLN A 6 -6.43 3.21 83.54
N ASP A 7 -7.15 4.24 83.11
CA ASP A 7 -7.99 4.24 81.93
C ASP A 7 -7.07 4.38 80.71
N VAL A 8 -6.88 3.30 79.96
CA VAL A 8 -6.07 3.32 78.73
C VAL A 8 -6.99 3.74 77.60
N THR A 9 -7.00 5.04 77.29
CA THR A 9 -7.62 5.55 76.07
C THR A 9 -6.82 5.06 74.86
N ILE A 10 -7.33 4.04 74.17
CA ILE A 10 -6.79 3.59 72.88
C ILE A 10 -7.25 4.61 71.83
N SER A 11 -6.33 5.45 71.38
CA SER A 11 -6.58 6.36 70.25
C SER A 11 -6.66 5.55 68.96
N GLN A 12 -7.87 5.37 68.44
CA GLN A 12 -8.07 4.80 67.11
C GLN A 12 -7.53 5.80 66.07
N THR A 13 -6.37 5.49 65.50
CA THR A 13 -5.89 6.16 64.30
C THR A 13 -6.72 5.64 63.13
N GLU A 14 -7.60 6.48 62.57
CA GLU A 14 -8.27 6.17 61.31
C GLU A 14 -7.20 6.09 60.22
N THR A 15 -6.98 4.88 59.70
CA THR A 15 -6.15 4.67 58.51
C THR A 15 -6.82 5.42 57.34
N PRO A 16 -6.13 6.36 56.67
CA PRO A 16 -6.68 6.97 55.47
C PRO A 16 -6.90 5.86 54.45
N THR A 17 -8.14 5.71 53.97
CA THR A 17 -8.42 4.85 52.83
C THR A 17 -7.74 5.52 51.63
N ALA A 18 -6.57 5.03 51.24
CA ALA A 18 -5.92 5.48 50.03
C ALA A 18 -6.86 5.16 48.86
N ILE A 19 -7.38 6.19 48.21
CA ILE A 19 -8.07 6.05 46.92
C ILE A 19 -6.97 5.60 45.96
N ILE A 20 -6.91 4.30 45.67
CA ILE A 20 -6.05 3.80 44.60
C ILE A 20 -6.75 4.24 43.33
N GLU A 21 -6.28 5.33 42.71
CA GLU A 21 -6.68 5.63 41.34
C GLU A 21 -6.25 4.46 40.47
N THR A 22 -7.25 3.72 39.97
CA THR A 22 -7.03 2.70 38.97
C THR A 22 -6.62 3.41 37.68
N PHE A 23 -5.32 3.59 37.49
CA PHE A 23 -4.76 3.98 36.19
C PHE A 23 -5.10 2.88 35.20
N THR A 24 -6.19 3.07 34.44
CA THR A 24 -6.40 2.31 33.23
C THR A 24 -5.54 3.00 32.18
N PRO A 25 -4.46 2.36 31.68
CA PRO A 25 -3.71 2.96 30.58
C PRO A 25 -4.68 3.15 29.42
N THR A 26 -4.98 4.41 29.08
CA THR A 26 -5.61 4.72 27.81
C THR A 26 -4.59 4.44 26.73
N PHE A 27 -4.92 3.55 25.80
CA PHE A 27 -4.07 3.26 24.65
C PHE A 27 -3.88 4.54 23.84
N GLU A 28 -2.68 5.10 23.86
CA GLU A 28 -2.31 6.32 23.12
C GLU A 28 -1.82 6.03 21.69
N GLY A 29 -1.80 4.76 21.28
CA GLY A 29 -1.42 4.34 19.93
C GLY A 29 -2.57 4.35 18.93
N CYS A 30 -2.29 3.84 17.74
CA CYS A 30 -3.29 3.51 16.74
C CYS A 30 -3.28 2.02 16.43
N TYR A 31 -4.36 1.52 15.85
CA TYR A 31 -4.37 0.21 15.22
C TYR A 31 -4.24 0.36 13.70
N PHE A 32 -3.50 -0.56 13.07
CA PHE A 32 -3.22 -0.50 11.63
C PHE A 32 -4.25 -1.31 10.84
N VAL A 33 -4.76 -0.73 9.77
CA VAL A 33 -5.69 -1.36 8.83
C VAL A 33 -5.18 -1.15 7.41
N TRP A 34 -5.06 -2.22 6.63
CA TRP A 34 -4.71 -2.11 5.21
C TRP A 34 -5.68 -1.20 4.46
N ALA A 35 -5.13 -0.24 3.73
CA ALA A 35 -5.87 0.76 2.99
C ALA A 35 -5.21 1.05 1.64
N THR A 36 -6.02 1.53 0.70
CA THR A 36 -5.54 2.02 -0.60
C THR A 36 -6.16 3.36 -0.93
N TYR A 37 -5.35 4.25 -1.50
CA TYR A 37 -5.79 5.57 -1.93
C TYR A 37 -5.32 5.84 -3.36
N PRO A 38 -6.15 6.46 -4.23
CA PRO A 38 -5.72 6.84 -5.56
C PRO A 38 -4.66 7.93 -5.48
N ASP A 39 -3.58 7.80 -6.26
CA ASP A 39 -2.66 8.90 -6.52
C ASP A 39 -3.13 9.62 -7.78
N SER A 40 -3.92 10.69 -7.61
CA SER A 40 -4.56 11.36 -8.74
C SER A 40 -3.56 12.11 -9.62
N GLU A 41 -2.54 12.74 -9.01
CA GLU A 41 -1.52 13.48 -9.75
C GLU A 41 -0.66 12.53 -10.59
N LEU A 42 -0.19 11.43 -10.00
CA LEU A 42 0.55 10.42 -10.74
C LEU A 42 -0.35 9.75 -11.79
N THR A 43 -1.61 9.45 -11.46
CA THR A 43 -2.59 8.89 -12.42
C THR A 43 -2.71 9.77 -13.66
N ASP A 44 -2.92 11.07 -13.52
CA ASP A 44 -3.10 11.98 -14.66
C ASP A 44 -1.86 12.01 -15.56
N LYS A 45 -0.67 12.00 -14.94
CA LYS A 45 0.62 11.95 -15.67
C LYS A 45 0.82 10.62 -16.40
N LEU A 46 0.56 9.50 -15.72
CA LEU A 46 0.70 8.16 -16.28
C LEU A 46 -0.30 7.95 -17.44
N ASP A 47 -1.57 8.27 -17.23
CA ASP A 47 -2.64 8.07 -18.20
C ASP A 47 -2.41 8.91 -19.46
N SER A 48 -2.00 10.17 -19.29
CA SER A 48 -1.64 11.04 -20.42
C SER A 48 -0.48 10.48 -21.24
N THR A 49 0.56 9.97 -20.57
CA THR A 49 1.74 9.41 -21.24
C THR A 49 1.41 8.09 -21.95
N VAL A 50 0.73 7.19 -21.26
CA VAL A 50 0.32 5.89 -21.82
C VAL A 50 -0.61 6.08 -23.02
N LYS A 51 -1.55 7.03 -22.98
CA LYS A 51 -2.43 7.36 -24.11
C LYS A 51 -1.68 7.95 -25.32
N GLN A 52 -0.60 8.69 -25.09
CA GLN A 52 0.24 9.19 -26.19
C GLN A 52 0.97 8.05 -26.90
N LEU A 53 1.38 7.01 -26.17
CA LEU A 53 2.01 5.81 -26.75
C LEU A 53 0.98 4.88 -27.40
N ASN A 54 -0.19 4.72 -26.78
CA ASN A 54 -1.27 3.88 -27.25
C ASN A 54 -2.64 4.48 -26.86
N ALA A 55 -3.37 5.02 -27.83
CA ALA A 55 -4.66 5.67 -27.60
C ALA A 55 -5.75 4.73 -27.04
N ASN A 56 -5.57 3.42 -27.16
CA ASN A 56 -6.47 2.41 -26.60
C ASN A 56 -6.07 1.94 -25.20
N ALA A 57 -5.08 2.60 -24.60
CA ALA A 57 -4.61 2.31 -23.26
C ALA A 57 -5.04 3.38 -22.25
N SER A 58 -5.05 3.00 -20.98
CA SER A 58 -5.24 3.90 -19.83
C SER A 58 -4.38 3.42 -18.68
N ALA A 59 -4.03 4.34 -17.78
CA ALA A 59 -3.24 4.00 -16.61
C ALA A 59 -3.77 4.66 -15.34
N SER A 60 -3.53 4.03 -14.19
CA SER A 60 -3.82 4.61 -12.88
C SER A 60 -2.78 4.20 -11.85
N ALA A 61 -2.58 5.05 -10.85
CA ALA A 61 -1.71 4.81 -9.71
C ALA A 61 -2.52 4.75 -8.41
N THR A 62 -2.12 3.83 -7.54
CA THR A 62 -2.73 3.58 -6.24
C THR A 62 -1.63 3.47 -5.20
N LEU A 63 -1.74 4.26 -4.14
CA LEU A 63 -0.93 4.12 -2.94
C LEU A 63 -1.48 2.97 -2.12
N TYR A 64 -0.62 2.03 -1.76
CA TYR A 64 -0.93 0.89 -0.90
C TYR A 64 -0.19 1.03 0.42
N GLY A 65 -0.89 0.81 1.53
CA GLY A 65 -0.32 0.97 2.86
C GLY A 65 -1.33 0.73 3.96
N GLU A 66 -1.15 1.39 5.09
CA GLU A 66 -2.00 1.21 6.27
C GLU A 66 -2.53 2.53 6.79
N ASP A 67 -3.82 2.56 7.13
CA ASP A 67 -4.40 3.57 7.98
C ASP A 67 -4.06 3.25 9.44
N CYS A 68 -3.39 4.18 10.10
CA CYS A 68 -3.21 4.23 11.53
C CYS A 68 -4.45 4.91 12.13
N VAL A 69 -5.35 4.12 12.70
CA VAL A 69 -6.64 4.57 13.23
C VAL A 69 -6.55 4.78 14.74
N TYR A 70 -6.81 6.01 15.18
CA TYR A 70 -6.71 6.43 16.58
C TYR A 70 -8.03 6.24 17.34
N ALA A 71 -7.97 6.29 18.67
CA ALA A 71 -9.12 6.01 19.55
C ALA A 71 -10.28 7.03 19.41
N ASP A 72 -9.99 8.26 18.99
CA ASP A 72 -10.98 9.30 18.69
C ASP A 72 -11.54 9.22 17.26
N GLY A 73 -11.08 8.24 16.47
CA GLY A 73 -11.54 7.95 15.12
C GLY A 73 -10.81 8.71 14.00
N HIS A 74 -9.83 9.58 14.30
CA HIS A 74 -9.00 10.14 13.22
C HIS A 74 -8.05 9.08 12.66
N THR A 75 -7.59 9.30 11.42
CA THR A 75 -6.69 8.39 10.72
C THR A 75 -5.51 9.14 10.09
N THR A 76 -4.37 8.47 10.02
CA THR A 76 -3.23 8.90 9.19
C THR A 76 -2.80 7.74 8.32
N PHE A 77 -2.53 8.00 7.04
CA PHE A 77 -2.13 6.96 6.09
C PHE A 77 -0.62 6.90 5.95
N GLY A 78 -0.06 5.69 6.13
CA GLY A 78 1.34 5.39 5.85
C GLY A 78 1.47 4.63 4.53
N VAL A 79 2.05 5.28 3.51
CA VAL A 79 2.30 4.64 2.21
C VAL A 79 3.42 3.61 2.34
N MET A 80 3.17 2.38 1.90
CA MET A 80 4.18 1.31 1.84
C MET A 80 4.70 1.09 0.43
N GLU A 81 3.86 1.20 -0.59
CA GLU A 81 4.25 1.09 -1.99
C GLU A 81 3.28 1.83 -2.92
N THR A 82 3.75 2.13 -4.12
CA THR A 82 2.91 2.64 -5.21
C THR A 82 2.71 1.55 -6.25
N ASN A 83 1.43 1.20 -6.49
CA ASN A 83 1.02 0.22 -7.48
C ASN A 83 0.38 0.91 -8.67
N ILE A 84 0.66 0.41 -9.87
CA ILE A 84 0.18 0.97 -11.13
C ILE A 84 -0.66 -0.07 -11.86
N SER A 85 -1.77 0.36 -12.46
CA SER A 85 -2.53 -0.46 -13.39
C SER A 85 -2.49 0.16 -14.78
N VAL A 86 -2.23 -0.67 -15.79
CA VAL A 86 -2.27 -0.30 -17.20
C VAL A 86 -3.28 -1.21 -17.88
N VAL A 87 -4.33 -0.63 -18.45
CA VAL A 87 -5.35 -1.38 -19.20
C VAL A 87 -5.22 -1.03 -20.66
N THR A 88 -5.18 -2.04 -21.53
CA THR A 88 -5.04 -1.85 -22.97
C THR A 88 -6.06 -2.73 -23.70
N THR A 89 -6.90 -2.10 -24.53
CA THR A 89 -7.82 -2.86 -25.41
C THR A 89 -7.05 -3.42 -26.60
N VAL A 90 -7.24 -4.70 -26.91
CA VAL A 90 -6.53 -5.44 -27.97
C VAL A 90 -7.48 -6.35 -28.72
N ASP A 91 -7.22 -6.64 -29.99
CA ASP A 91 -8.10 -7.52 -30.78
C ASP A 91 -7.76 -9.02 -30.64
N ASP A 92 -6.52 -9.33 -30.24
CA ASP A 92 -5.97 -10.69 -30.18
C ASP A 92 -5.02 -10.83 -28.99
N LEU A 93 -5.28 -11.82 -28.14
CA LEU A 93 -4.50 -12.11 -26.93
C LEU A 93 -3.27 -13.00 -27.19
N SER A 94 -3.06 -13.49 -28.41
CA SER A 94 -1.89 -14.32 -28.76
C SER A 94 -0.62 -13.52 -29.09
N LYS A 95 -0.72 -12.19 -29.11
CA LYS A 95 0.34 -11.25 -29.51
C LYS A 95 1.37 -10.99 -28.40
N HIS A 96 1.93 -12.05 -27.84
CA HIS A 96 2.80 -11.99 -26.65
C HIS A 96 4.05 -11.13 -26.83
N GLU A 97 4.68 -11.15 -28.02
CA GLU A 97 5.84 -10.29 -28.29
C GLU A 97 5.46 -8.81 -28.34
N GLU A 98 4.30 -8.46 -28.95
CA GLU A 98 3.78 -7.09 -28.94
C GLU A 98 3.46 -6.63 -27.52
N PHE A 99 2.86 -7.50 -26.69
CA PHE A 99 2.56 -7.22 -25.28
C PHE A 99 3.84 -7.01 -24.46
N GLY A 100 4.85 -7.82 -24.71
CA GLY A 100 6.17 -7.66 -24.11
C GLY A 100 6.85 -6.34 -24.48
N ASN A 101 6.80 -5.94 -25.76
CA ASN A 101 7.32 -4.64 -26.19
C ASN A 101 6.54 -3.49 -25.52
N TRP A 102 5.21 -3.62 -25.43
CA TRP A 102 4.39 -2.63 -24.73
C TRP A 102 4.74 -2.50 -23.25
N ILE A 103 4.90 -3.63 -22.54
CA ILE A 103 5.37 -3.64 -21.15
C ILE A 103 6.71 -2.93 -21.05
N LYS A 104 7.64 -3.20 -21.99
CA LYS A 104 8.96 -2.56 -22.00
C LYS A 104 8.87 -1.04 -22.12
N ASP A 105 8.08 -0.52 -23.04
CA ASP A 105 7.92 0.91 -23.28
C ASP A 105 7.36 1.62 -22.04
N VAL A 106 6.31 1.06 -21.43
CA VAL A 106 5.71 1.63 -20.22
C VAL A 106 6.66 1.54 -19.03
N MET A 107 7.32 0.40 -18.83
CA MET A 107 8.28 0.23 -17.73
C MET A 107 9.49 1.17 -17.90
N GLN A 108 9.94 1.44 -19.12
CA GLN A 108 11.02 2.38 -19.38
C GLN A 108 10.64 3.80 -18.91
N PHE A 109 9.43 4.26 -19.26
CA PHE A 109 8.93 5.54 -18.76
C PHE A 109 8.87 5.58 -17.22
N LEU A 110 8.37 4.51 -16.60
CA LEU A 110 8.22 4.46 -15.13
C LEU A 110 9.55 4.53 -14.39
N ILE A 111 10.62 3.92 -14.93
CA ILE A 111 11.96 3.97 -14.29
C ILE A 111 12.69 5.30 -14.57
N GLU A 112 12.18 6.11 -15.49
CA GLU A 112 12.68 7.47 -15.76
C GLU A 112 11.97 8.52 -14.89
N LEU A 113 10.88 8.17 -14.21
CA LEU A 113 10.24 9.05 -13.23
C LEU A 113 11.18 9.31 -12.04
N PRO A 114 11.17 10.53 -11.47
CA PRO A 114 11.83 10.79 -10.20
C PRO A 114 11.35 9.81 -9.13
N ARG A 115 12.28 9.29 -8.33
CA ARG A 115 11.98 8.26 -7.33
C ARG A 115 10.92 8.73 -6.33
N GLU A 116 10.90 10.02 -6.04
CA GLU A 116 10.02 10.68 -5.09
C GLU A 116 8.56 10.70 -5.57
N GLU A 117 8.31 10.59 -6.88
CA GLU A 117 6.95 10.49 -7.43
C GLU A 117 6.31 9.12 -7.17
N LEU A 118 7.13 8.08 -6.93
CA LEU A 118 6.65 6.75 -6.59
C LEU A 118 6.70 6.54 -5.07
N GLN A 119 5.71 7.07 -4.35
CA GLN A 119 5.70 7.03 -2.87
C GLN A 119 5.84 5.61 -2.29
N GLY A 120 6.49 5.51 -1.11
CA GLY A 120 6.79 4.23 -0.48
C GLY A 120 7.88 3.46 -1.23
N ASN A 121 7.89 2.14 -1.12
CA ASN A 121 8.73 1.24 -1.92
C ASN A 121 8.20 1.10 -3.35
N TYR A 122 9.03 0.55 -4.23
CA TYR A 122 8.56 0.12 -5.54
C TYR A 122 7.54 -1.00 -5.38
N GLY A 123 6.32 -0.74 -5.83
CA GLY A 123 5.27 -1.75 -5.95
C GLY A 123 5.37 -2.51 -7.27
N LYS A 124 4.21 -2.76 -7.86
CA LYS A 124 4.04 -3.50 -9.11
C LYS A 124 3.24 -2.73 -10.14
N VAL A 125 3.45 -3.10 -11.41
CA VAL A 125 2.62 -2.69 -12.53
C VAL A 125 1.79 -3.88 -13.00
N GLU A 126 0.48 -3.72 -13.03
CA GLU A 126 -0.45 -4.72 -13.57
C GLU A 126 -0.89 -4.31 -14.98
N PHE A 127 -0.44 -5.06 -15.99
CA PHE A 127 -0.85 -4.90 -17.37
C PHE A 127 -2.04 -5.81 -17.68
N ARG A 128 -3.17 -5.21 -18.06
CA ARG A 128 -4.41 -5.90 -18.42
C ARG A 128 -4.68 -5.70 -19.91
N PHE A 129 -4.38 -6.73 -20.69
CA PHE A 129 -4.71 -6.77 -22.11
C PHE A 129 -6.12 -7.32 -22.26
N LYS A 130 -7.04 -6.47 -22.71
CA LYS A 130 -8.47 -6.76 -22.72
C LYS A 130 -8.97 -6.87 -24.15
N LYS A 131 -9.43 -8.07 -24.54
CA LYS A 131 -10.13 -8.26 -25.81
C LYS A 131 -11.62 -8.01 -25.69
N ASN A 132 -12.21 -8.38 -24.56
CA ASN A 132 -13.56 -8.02 -24.14
C ASN A 132 -13.67 -8.17 -22.61
N GLU A 133 -14.87 -8.04 -22.04
CA GLU A 133 -15.09 -8.14 -20.58
C GLU A 133 -14.66 -9.48 -19.96
N SER A 134 -14.67 -10.56 -20.74
CA SER A 134 -14.39 -11.92 -20.25
C SER A 134 -13.02 -12.45 -20.68
N GLU A 135 -12.45 -11.93 -21.77
CA GLU A 135 -11.13 -12.30 -22.29
C GLU A 135 -10.09 -11.25 -21.90
N ILE A 136 -9.41 -11.50 -20.78
CA ILE A 136 -8.37 -10.63 -20.23
C ILE A 136 -7.10 -11.46 -20.01
N LEU A 137 -5.96 -10.95 -20.50
CA LEU A 137 -4.64 -11.44 -20.16
C LEU A 137 -3.99 -10.45 -19.18
N LEU A 138 -3.60 -10.96 -18.00
CA LEU A 138 -2.95 -10.19 -16.94
C LEU A 138 -1.46 -10.53 -16.88
N VAL A 139 -0.62 -9.50 -16.91
CA VAL A 139 0.82 -9.62 -16.61
C VAL A 139 1.15 -8.69 -15.45
N THR A 140 1.75 -9.24 -14.38
CA THR A 140 2.17 -8.47 -13.22
C THR A 140 3.68 -8.34 -13.20
N VAL A 141 4.17 -7.10 -13.20
CA VAL A 141 5.60 -6.76 -13.23
C VAL A 141 5.97 -6.03 -11.94
N PRO A 142 6.64 -6.71 -10.98
CA PRO A 142 7.25 -6.00 -9.85
C PRO A 142 8.33 -5.05 -10.36
N ILE A 143 8.25 -3.76 -10.02
CA ILE A 143 9.15 -2.74 -10.57
C ILE A 143 10.60 -3.04 -10.19
N GLN A 144 10.85 -3.46 -8.94
CA GLN A 144 12.19 -3.83 -8.49
C GLN A 144 12.76 -5.01 -9.30
N LYS A 145 11.97 -6.06 -9.55
CA LYS A 145 12.42 -7.22 -10.35
C LYS A 145 12.70 -6.82 -11.81
N TYR A 146 11.94 -5.88 -12.36
CA TYR A 146 12.21 -5.36 -13.70
C TYR A 146 13.58 -4.67 -13.78
N LEU A 147 13.88 -3.81 -12.80
CA LEU A 147 15.17 -3.11 -12.69
C LEU A 147 16.33 -4.08 -12.55
N ASP A 148 16.18 -5.13 -11.75
CA ASP A 148 17.27 -6.05 -11.42
C ASP A 148 17.54 -7.07 -12.54
N GLU A 149 16.52 -7.53 -13.25
CA GLU A 149 16.63 -8.72 -14.12
C GLU A 149 16.15 -8.53 -15.56
N ALA A 150 15.31 -7.53 -15.83
CA ALA A 150 14.45 -7.54 -17.03
C ALA A 150 14.63 -6.34 -17.98
N LYS A 151 15.28 -5.27 -17.55
CA LYS A 151 15.47 -4.03 -18.33
C LYS A 151 16.02 -4.26 -19.74
N ASP A 152 16.97 -5.18 -19.87
CA ASP A 152 17.66 -5.45 -21.14
C ASP A 152 17.02 -6.57 -21.97
N LYS A 153 15.92 -7.17 -21.50
CA LYS A 153 15.23 -8.24 -22.22
C LYS A 153 14.49 -7.72 -23.46
N THR A 154 14.33 -8.60 -24.43
CA THR A 154 13.41 -8.39 -25.57
C THR A 154 11.96 -8.48 -25.10
N GLY A 155 11.00 -8.03 -25.93
CA GLY A 155 9.59 -8.10 -25.59
C GLY A 155 9.13 -9.51 -25.25
N ILE A 156 9.43 -10.50 -26.09
CA ILE A 156 9.00 -11.88 -25.84
C ILE A 156 9.65 -12.47 -24.58
N GLU A 157 10.92 -12.18 -24.29
CA GLU A 157 11.58 -12.61 -23.06
C GLU A 157 10.97 -11.94 -21.83
N LEU A 158 10.62 -10.66 -21.92
CA LEU A 158 9.98 -9.90 -20.85
C LEU A 158 8.58 -10.44 -20.55
N PHE A 159 7.79 -10.69 -21.60
CA PHE A 159 6.48 -11.28 -21.47
C PHE A 159 6.57 -12.66 -20.81
N ASN A 160 7.44 -13.54 -21.32
CA ASN A 160 7.61 -14.89 -20.78
C ASN A 160 8.15 -14.90 -19.34
N LEU A 161 8.93 -13.90 -18.94
CA LEU A 161 9.44 -13.79 -17.56
C LEU A 161 8.33 -13.53 -16.55
N PHE A 162 7.34 -12.72 -16.91
CA PHE A 162 6.32 -12.22 -15.98
C PHE A 162 4.93 -12.82 -16.19
N TYR A 163 4.66 -13.38 -17.37
CA TYR A 163 3.41 -14.07 -17.65
C TYR A 163 3.39 -15.42 -16.92
N GLN A 164 2.60 -15.50 -15.85
CA GLN A 164 2.27 -16.77 -15.23
C GLN A 164 0.99 -17.28 -15.89
N ALA A 165 1.11 -18.35 -16.68
CA ALA A 165 -0.07 -19.04 -17.21
C ALA A 165 -0.94 -19.49 -16.01
N GLN A 166 -2.18 -19.00 -15.98
CA GLN A 166 -3.19 -19.43 -15.02
C GLN A 166 -3.88 -20.71 -15.50
#